data_AF-A0A432UTC4-F1
#
_entry.id   AF-A0A432UTC4-F1
#
_cell.length_a   1.000
_cell.length_b   1.000
_cell.length_c   1.000
_cell.angle_alpha   90.00
_cell.angle_beta   90.00
_cell.angle_gamma   90.00
#
_symmetry.space_group_name_H-M   'P 1'
#
loop_
_entity.id
_entity.type
_entity.pdbx_description
1 polymer ?
#
loop_
_entity_poly.entity_id
_entity_poly.type
_entity_poly.pdbx_seq_one_letter_code
_entity_poly.pdbx_strand_id
1 'polypeptide(L)'
;ELGPDALIMADPGLIMMVRERWPEIPIHLSVQANTVNFAGVKFWQSIGIQRIILSRELSLDEIEEIRQQCPDIELEVFVHGALCIAYSGRCLLSGYFNHRDPNQGTCTNACRWEYKTHEAKENAEGIEQQEPSILSANALNTSPADNESRHPLADNIYLLEEKKRPGELMPIMEDEHGTYIMNSKDLRAIEHIQRLVDIGIDCLKIEGRTKSHYYATRTTQAYRQAIDDAVAGKSFDPNLLGVLENLAHRGYTNGFYQRHRSQEQQNYLQGSSQNHQQQFVGEVTHFDTESGIAQVEVKNRFQLGDRLEIINPEGNQNITLTQMEDLRGSKMEVAPGSGHHVRIPLPSAEAGITLLARYLP
;
A
#
# COMPACT_ATOMS: atom_id res chain seq x y z
N GLU A 1 -26.17 -9.40 -14.39
CA GLU A 1 -25.54 -8.30 -15.14
C GLU A 1 -24.03 -8.24 -14.91
N LEU A 2 -23.54 -8.24 -13.65
CA LEU A 2 -22.09 -8.19 -13.37
C LEU A 2 -21.32 -9.51 -13.52
N GLY A 3 -21.97 -10.68 -13.36
CA GLY A 3 -21.40 -12.01 -13.64
C GLY A 3 -20.00 -12.29 -13.07
N PRO A 4 -19.77 -12.15 -11.75
CA PRO A 4 -18.44 -12.33 -11.17
C PRO A 4 -17.99 -13.81 -11.23
N ASP A 5 -16.70 -14.03 -11.49
CA ASP A 5 -16.10 -15.37 -11.51
C ASP A 5 -15.96 -16.00 -10.12
N ALA A 6 -15.91 -15.18 -9.07
CA ALA A 6 -15.81 -15.63 -7.68
C ALA A 6 -16.31 -14.54 -6.70
N LEU A 7 -16.64 -14.94 -5.48
CA LEU A 7 -16.99 -14.04 -4.38
C LEU A 7 -15.98 -14.13 -3.25
N ILE A 8 -15.51 -12.99 -2.75
CA ILE A 8 -14.66 -12.93 -1.55
C ILE A 8 -15.56 -12.65 -0.34
N MET A 9 -15.65 -13.59 0.61
CA MET A 9 -16.60 -13.54 1.73
C MET A 9 -15.94 -13.89 3.07
N ALA A 10 -16.49 -13.40 4.18
CA ALA A 10 -15.97 -13.66 5.53
C ALA A 10 -17.01 -14.28 6.47
N ASP A 11 -18.27 -13.86 6.37
CA ASP A 11 -19.34 -14.27 7.28
C ASP A 11 -19.85 -15.69 6.95
N PRO A 12 -19.80 -16.65 7.90
CA PRO A 12 -20.24 -18.03 7.65
C PRO A 12 -21.72 -18.13 7.25
N GLY A 13 -22.59 -17.30 7.82
CA GLY A 13 -24.03 -17.32 7.53
C GLY A 13 -24.31 -16.86 6.11
N LEU A 14 -23.67 -15.78 5.66
CA LEU A 14 -23.76 -15.33 4.27
C LEU A 14 -23.14 -16.34 3.31
N ILE A 15 -22.02 -16.97 3.67
CA ILE A 15 -21.41 -18.03 2.86
C ILE A 15 -22.40 -19.19 2.67
N MET A 16 -23.03 -19.65 3.76
CA MET A 16 -24.06 -20.70 3.71
C MET A 16 -25.19 -20.33 2.75
N MET A 17 -25.78 -19.13 2.93
CA MET A 17 -26.89 -18.65 2.09
C MET A 17 -26.49 -18.52 0.61
N VAL A 18 -25.29 -18.02 0.31
CA VAL A 18 -24.80 -17.89 -1.06
C VAL A 18 -24.59 -19.25 -1.70
N ARG A 19 -24.01 -20.21 -0.99
CA ARG A 19 -23.81 -21.58 -1.50
C ARG A 19 -25.12 -22.32 -1.75
N GLU A 20 -26.13 -22.10 -0.91
CA GLU A 20 -27.47 -22.67 -1.12
C GLU A 20 -28.14 -22.10 -2.38
N ARG A 21 -27.90 -20.81 -2.65
CA ARG A 21 -28.55 -20.09 -3.76
C ARG A 21 -27.80 -20.19 -5.09
N TRP A 22 -26.47 -20.19 -5.04
CA TRP A 22 -25.54 -20.18 -6.18
C TRP A 22 -24.35 -21.13 -5.91
N PRO A 23 -24.59 -22.45 -5.85
CA PRO A 23 -23.56 -23.44 -5.50
C PRO A 23 -22.39 -23.49 -6.49
N GLU A 24 -22.61 -23.04 -7.73
CA GLU A 24 -21.62 -23.01 -8.80
C GLU A 24 -20.60 -21.87 -8.67
N ILE A 25 -20.89 -20.80 -7.93
CA ILE A 25 -19.99 -19.65 -7.81
C ILE A 25 -18.89 -19.96 -6.79
N PRO A 26 -17.60 -19.96 -7.20
CA PRO A 26 -16.47 -20.08 -6.28
C PRO A 26 -16.51 -19.03 -5.17
N ILE A 27 -16.24 -19.48 -3.94
CA ILE A 27 -16.09 -18.58 -2.78
C ILE A 27 -14.64 -18.64 -2.32
N HIS A 28 -14.03 -17.47 -2.25
CA HIS A 28 -12.73 -17.24 -1.65
C HIS A 28 -12.92 -16.64 -0.26
N LEU A 29 -12.23 -17.17 0.74
CA LEU A 29 -12.32 -16.67 2.11
C LEU A 29 -11.51 -15.38 2.23
N SER A 30 -12.17 -14.32 2.69
CA SER A 30 -11.59 -13.02 2.99
C SER A 30 -10.59 -13.12 4.14
N VAL A 31 -9.53 -12.31 4.07
CA VAL A 31 -8.57 -12.09 5.18
C VAL A 31 -9.27 -11.64 6.47
N GLN A 32 -10.47 -11.08 6.37
CA GLN A 32 -11.30 -10.68 7.51
C GLN A 32 -11.77 -11.86 8.36
N ALA A 33 -11.74 -13.10 7.84
CA ALA A 33 -12.04 -14.31 8.59
C ALA A 33 -10.90 -14.76 9.51
N ASN A 34 -9.75 -14.09 9.50
CA ASN A 34 -8.64 -14.34 10.44
C ASN A 34 -8.08 -15.77 10.44
N THR A 35 -7.93 -16.38 9.27
CA THR A 35 -7.41 -17.75 9.19
C THR A 35 -5.88 -17.74 9.37
N VAL A 36 -5.42 -18.27 10.51
CA VAL A 36 -4.01 -18.24 10.95
C VAL A 36 -3.38 -19.60 11.26
N ASN A 37 -4.06 -20.70 10.94
CA ASN A 37 -3.49 -22.02 11.13
C ASN A 37 -4.15 -23.02 10.16
N PHE A 38 -3.50 -24.17 9.99
CA PHE A 38 -3.95 -25.20 9.06
C PHE A 38 -5.30 -25.81 9.45
N ALA A 39 -5.64 -25.86 10.74
CA ALA A 39 -6.90 -26.41 11.21
C ALA A 39 -8.09 -25.54 10.76
N GLY A 40 -7.94 -24.20 10.83
CA GLY A 40 -8.88 -23.25 10.27
C GLY A 40 -9.00 -23.39 8.76
N VAL A 41 -7.88 -23.55 8.04
CA VAL A 41 -7.89 -23.83 6.59
C VAL A 41 -8.69 -25.09 6.27
N LYS A 42 -8.44 -26.21 6.96
CA LYS A 42 -9.17 -27.48 6.77
C LYS A 42 -10.66 -27.34 7.05
N PHE A 43 -11.03 -26.58 8.10
CA PHE A 43 -12.42 -26.28 8.39
C PHE A 43 -13.10 -25.56 7.23
N TRP A 44 -12.51 -24.46 6.75
CA TRP A 44 -13.07 -23.69 5.63
C TRP A 44 -13.10 -24.48 4.32
N GLN A 45 -12.07 -25.30 4.06
CA GLN A 45 -12.05 -26.23 2.93
C GLN A 45 -13.21 -27.24 3.01
N SER A 46 -13.49 -27.79 4.19
CA SER A 46 -14.56 -28.79 4.37
C SER A 46 -15.96 -28.25 4.09
N ILE A 47 -16.16 -26.93 4.17
CA ILE A 47 -17.42 -26.28 3.80
C ILE A 47 -17.42 -25.76 2.35
N GLY A 48 -16.40 -26.11 1.56
CA GLY A 48 -16.33 -25.90 0.12
C GLY A 48 -15.74 -24.56 -0.32
N ILE A 49 -14.99 -23.87 0.54
CA ILE A 49 -14.15 -22.73 0.13
C ILE A 49 -13.04 -23.22 -0.81
N GLN A 50 -12.81 -22.50 -1.91
CA GLN A 50 -11.84 -22.89 -2.94
C GLN A 50 -10.48 -22.20 -2.80
N ARG A 51 -10.46 -21.00 -2.22
CA ARG A 51 -9.24 -20.23 -1.94
C ARG A 51 -9.33 -19.56 -0.59
N ILE A 52 -8.23 -19.52 0.16
CA ILE A 52 -8.15 -18.79 1.43
C ILE A 52 -7.12 -17.69 1.34
N ILE A 53 -7.56 -16.46 1.59
CA ILE A 53 -6.68 -15.31 1.79
C ILE A 53 -6.21 -15.35 3.24
N LEU A 54 -4.96 -15.74 3.44
CA LEU A 54 -4.37 -15.93 4.76
C LEU A 54 -4.20 -14.59 5.50
N SER A 55 -4.25 -14.65 6.83
CA SER A 55 -4.05 -13.47 7.69
C SER A 55 -2.66 -12.87 7.50
N ARG A 56 -2.57 -11.54 7.62
CA ARG A 56 -1.32 -10.78 7.42
C ARG A 56 -0.34 -10.89 8.60
N GLU A 57 -0.76 -11.57 9.67
CA GLU A 57 -0.03 -11.75 10.92
C GLU A 57 0.80 -13.04 10.96
N LEU A 58 0.83 -13.79 9.86
CA LEU A 58 1.60 -15.02 9.71
C LEU A 58 3.03 -14.75 9.21
N SER A 59 3.96 -15.56 9.71
CA SER A 59 5.32 -15.66 9.19
C SER A 59 5.42 -16.58 7.98
N LEU A 60 6.53 -16.52 7.24
CA LEU A 60 6.76 -17.41 6.10
C LEU A 60 6.77 -18.89 6.51
N ASP A 61 7.33 -19.20 7.69
CA ASP A 61 7.39 -20.58 8.20
C ASP A 61 6.00 -21.11 8.56
N GLU A 62 5.14 -20.28 9.17
CA GLU A 62 3.74 -20.65 9.44
C GLU A 62 2.93 -20.81 8.14
N ILE A 63 3.19 -19.98 7.13
CA ILE A 63 2.56 -20.10 5.82
C ILE A 63 3.01 -21.40 5.14
N GLU A 64 4.29 -21.75 5.21
CA GLU A 64 4.82 -23.02 4.71
C GLU A 64 4.17 -24.21 5.40
N GLU A 65 4.04 -24.19 6.73
CA GLU A 65 3.33 -25.22 7.49
C GLU A 65 1.87 -25.38 7.02
N ILE A 66 1.14 -24.27 6.90
CA ILE A 66 -0.25 -24.28 6.42
C ILE A 66 -0.34 -24.92 5.03
N ARG A 67 0.55 -24.51 4.11
CA ARG A 67 0.59 -25.03 2.75
C ARG A 67 0.84 -26.54 2.71
N GLN A 68 1.83 -27.02 3.48
CA GLN A 68 2.17 -28.45 3.56
C GLN A 68 1.03 -29.29 4.16
N GLN A 69 0.33 -28.75 5.17
CA GLN A 69 -0.77 -29.44 5.84
C GLN A 69 -2.06 -29.45 5.02
N CYS A 70 -2.21 -28.52 4.08
CA CYS A 70 -3.42 -28.31 3.30
C CYS A 70 -3.10 -28.20 1.81
N PRO A 71 -2.52 -29.20 1.13
CA PRO A 71 -2.01 -29.08 -0.24
C PRO A 71 -3.09 -28.87 -1.32
N ASP A 72 -4.35 -29.22 -1.04
CA ASP A 72 -5.43 -29.28 -2.04
C ASP A 72 -6.33 -28.02 -2.11
N ILE A 73 -5.93 -26.92 -1.47
CA ILE A 73 -6.69 -25.66 -1.48
C ILE A 73 -5.81 -24.50 -1.93
N GLU A 74 -6.37 -23.54 -2.68
CA GLU A 74 -5.58 -22.38 -3.08
C GLU A 74 -5.32 -21.44 -1.88
N LEU A 75 -4.08 -20.97 -1.75
CA LEU A 75 -3.67 -20.00 -0.74
C LEU A 75 -3.31 -18.68 -1.39
N GLU A 76 -3.84 -17.59 -0.83
CA GLU A 76 -3.55 -16.22 -1.26
C GLU A 76 -2.93 -15.43 -0.10
N VAL A 77 -1.88 -14.67 -0.38
CA VAL A 77 -1.15 -13.89 0.63
C VAL A 77 -0.93 -12.46 0.19
N PHE A 78 -1.00 -11.50 1.11
CA PHE A 78 -0.68 -10.10 0.79
C PHE A 78 0.82 -9.90 0.69
N VAL A 79 1.28 -9.24 -0.36
CA VAL A 79 2.71 -8.97 -0.56
C VAL A 79 3.04 -7.48 -0.61
N HIS A 80 2.05 -6.60 -0.80
CA HIS A 80 2.29 -5.17 -0.93
C HIS A 80 1.11 -4.30 -0.48
N GLY A 81 1.42 -3.12 0.06
CA GLY A 81 0.48 -2.03 0.33
C GLY A 81 0.12 -1.87 1.81
N ALA A 82 -1.00 -1.21 2.12
CA ALA A 82 -1.26 -0.77 3.48
C ALA A 82 -1.44 -1.95 4.47
N LEU A 83 -0.51 -2.07 5.43
CA LEU A 83 -0.63 -3.00 6.55
C LEU A 83 -1.55 -2.42 7.62
N CYS A 84 -2.39 -3.25 8.23
CA CYS A 84 -3.23 -2.83 9.35
C CYS A 84 -2.42 -2.84 10.65
N ILE A 85 -2.72 -1.89 11.54
CA ILE A 85 -2.22 -1.89 12.91
C ILE A 85 -2.98 -2.89 13.80
N ALA A 86 -4.29 -3.02 13.56
CA ALA A 86 -5.11 -4.00 14.23
C ALA A 86 -5.04 -5.34 13.49
N TYR A 87 -5.26 -6.41 14.24
CA TYR A 87 -5.45 -7.74 13.69
C TYR A 87 -6.50 -7.70 12.57
N SER A 88 -6.20 -8.33 11.44
CA SER A 88 -7.02 -8.27 10.22
C SER A 88 -8.50 -8.52 10.52
N GLY A 89 -9.46 -7.83 9.88
CA GLY A 89 -10.90 -8.04 10.18
C GLY A 89 -11.41 -7.61 11.57
N ARG A 90 -10.56 -7.12 12.48
CA ARG A 90 -10.95 -6.73 13.86
C ARG A 90 -10.82 -5.24 14.14
N CYS A 91 -10.49 -4.44 13.13
CA CYS A 91 -10.39 -2.99 13.28
C CYS A 91 -11.78 -2.36 13.41
N LEU A 92 -11.98 -1.49 14.40
CA LEU A 92 -13.21 -0.67 14.53
C LEU A 92 -12.95 0.82 14.28
N LEU A 93 -11.68 1.20 14.10
CA LEU A 93 -11.23 2.59 14.10
C LEU A 93 -11.94 3.47 13.06
N SER A 94 -11.99 2.99 11.81
CA SER A 94 -12.64 3.73 10.71
C SER A 94 -14.17 3.82 10.90
N GLY A 95 -14.78 2.80 11.51
CA GLY A 95 -16.21 2.79 11.81
C GLY A 95 -16.55 3.75 12.94
N TYR A 96 -15.74 3.73 14.00
CA TYR A 96 -15.88 4.60 15.16
C TYR A 96 -15.71 6.07 14.80
N PHE A 97 -14.63 6.41 14.09
CA PHE A 97 -14.42 7.78 13.65
C PHE A 97 -15.42 8.12 12.54
N ASN A 98 -15.29 7.50 11.36
CA ASN A 98 -15.89 8.04 10.13
C ASN A 98 -17.21 7.41 9.73
N HIS A 99 -17.81 6.59 10.59
CA HIS A 99 -18.98 5.79 10.28
C HIS A 99 -18.80 4.96 8.99
N ARG A 100 -17.55 4.60 8.70
CA ARG A 100 -17.15 3.78 7.55
C ARG A 100 -16.54 2.50 8.03
N ASP A 101 -17.34 1.44 8.00
CA ASP A 101 -16.96 0.13 8.49
C ASP A 101 -15.76 -0.44 7.71
N PRO A 102 -14.59 -0.62 8.34
CA PRO A 102 -13.44 -1.22 7.69
C PRO A 102 -13.69 -2.70 7.31
N ASN A 103 -14.61 -3.38 7.99
CA ASN A 103 -14.98 -4.76 7.69
C ASN A 103 -15.94 -4.89 6.49
N GLN A 104 -16.50 -3.78 6.00
CA GLN A 104 -17.25 -3.73 4.73
C GLN A 104 -16.42 -3.17 3.57
N GLY A 105 -15.10 -3.08 3.74
CA GLY A 105 -14.22 -2.58 2.67
C GLY A 105 -14.26 -1.06 2.48
N THR A 106 -14.83 -0.30 3.43
CA THR A 106 -14.93 1.16 3.34
C THR A 106 -13.89 1.91 4.18
N CYS A 107 -12.87 1.19 4.68
CA CYS A 107 -11.82 1.73 5.54
C CYS A 107 -11.22 3.04 4.98
N THR A 108 -11.15 4.06 5.84
CA THR A 108 -10.63 5.39 5.54
C THR A 108 -9.15 5.57 5.88
N ASN A 109 -8.51 4.50 6.37
CA ASN A 109 -7.14 4.53 6.88
C ASN A 109 -6.96 5.58 8.01
N ALA A 110 -7.92 5.67 8.94
CA ALA A 110 -7.86 6.58 10.08
C ALA A 110 -6.56 6.44 10.88
N CYS A 111 -6.06 5.20 11.02
CA CYS A 111 -4.76 4.88 11.61
C CYS A 111 -3.53 5.47 10.86
N ARG A 112 -3.74 6.25 9.80
CA ARG A 112 -2.71 6.90 8.99
C ARG A 112 -3.02 8.38 8.80
N TRP A 113 -3.92 8.98 9.56
CA TRP A 113 -4.21 10.39 9.41
C TRP A 113 -3.10 11.26 10.01
N GLU A 114 -3.14 12.55 9.68
CA GLU A 114 -2.26 13.54 10.30
C GLU A 114 -2.89 13.96 11.62
N TYR A 115 -2.23 13.62 12.73
CA TYR A 115 -2.65 13.99 14.07
C TYR A 115 -1.65 14.98 14.66
N LYS A 116 -2.17 16.03 15.30
CA LYS A 116 -1.36 17.01 16.03
C LYS A 116 -1.40 16.70 17.51
N THR A 117 -0.28 16.87 18.20
CA THR A 117 -0.20 16.75 19.66
C THR A 117 -0.33 18.12 20.31
N HIS A 118 -1.06 18.17 21.42
CA HIS A 118 -1.26 19.33 22.26
C HIS A 118 -0.89 18.97 23.70
N GLU A 119 -0.28 19.90 24.43
CA GLU A 119 -0.02 19.74 25.87
C GLU A 119 -1.33 19.74 26.66
N ALA A 120 -1.39 18.92 27.70
CA ALA A 120 -2.52 18.91 28.64
C ALA A 120 -2.03 18.72 30.08
N LYS A 121 -2.87 19.12 31.04
CA LYS A 121 -2.60 18.94 32.47
C LYS A 121 -3.71 18.16 33.13
N GLU A 122 -3.35 17.22 33.99
CA GLU A 122 -4.32 16.54 34.86
C GLU A 122 -4.65 17.42 36.07
N ASN A 123 -5.94 17.56 36.35
CA ASN A 123 -6.48 18.17 37.56
C ASN A 123 -7.40 17.16 38.28
N ALA A 124 -7.91 17.54 39.46
CA ALA A 124 -8.72 16.64 40.28
C ALA A 124 -10.06 16.19 39.63
N GLU A 125 -10.48 16.83 38.54
CA GLU A 125 -11.71 16.56 37.80
C GLU A 125 -11.45 15.85 36.45
N GLY A 126 -10.21 15.81 35.95
CA GLY A 126 -9.81 15.15 34.71
C GLY A 126 -8.64 15.84 33.98
N ILE A 127 -8.50 15.57 32.68
CA ILE A 127 -7.47 16.19 31.82
C ILE A 127 -7.99 17.52 31.28
N GLU A 128 -7.35 18.62 31.67
CA GLU A 128 -7.67 19.99 31.27
C GLU A 128 -6.80 20.47 30.10
N GLN A 129 -7.45 21.08 29.10
CA GLN A 129 -6.82 21.62 27.89
C GLN A 129 -6.09 22.93 28.21
N GLN A 130 -4.87 23.08 27.70
CA GLN A 130 -4.19 24.38 27.66
C GLN A 130 -4.25 25.00 26.25
N GLU A 131 -4.08 26.32 26.17
CA GLU A 131 -3.88 27.04 24.91
C GLU A 131 -2.79 26.34 24.07
N PRO A 132 -3.01 26.14 22.75
CA PRO A 132 -2.16 25.27 21.94
C PRO A 132 -0.72 25.79 21.86
N SER A 133 0.19 25.17 22.62
CA SER A 133 1.63 25.22 22.38
C SER A 133 1.98 24.14 21.35
N ILE A 134 2.56 24.52 20.21
CA ILE A 134 3.02 23.55 19.23
C ILE A 134 4.35 22.98 19.75
N LEU A 135 4.35 21.73 20.20
CA LEU A 135 5.58 20.99 20.44
C LEU A 135 6.33 20.84 19.11
N SER A 136 7.50 21.49 19.00
CA SER A 136 8.31 21.37 17.79
C SER A 136 9.00 20.02 17.74
N ALA A 137 8.98 19.35 16.58
CA ALA A 137 9.67 18.07 16.37
C ALA A 137 11.18 18.12 16.70
N ASN A 138 11.79 19.31 16.68
CA ASN A 138 13.20 19.48 17.06
C ASN A 138 13.44 19.35 18.57
N ALA A 139 12.43 19.59 19.41
CA ALA A 139 12.52 19.39 20.86
C ALA A 139 12.43 17.90 21.26
N LEU A 140 11.97 17.04 20.34
CA LEU A 140 11.85 15.58 20.53
C LEU A 140 13.09 14.81 20.06
N ASN A 141 13.99 15.45 19.30
CA ASN A 141 15.15 14.81 18.66
C ASN A 141 16.48 14.98 19.43
N THR A 142 16.46 15.44 20.70
CA THR A 142 17.69 15.72 21.46
C THR A 142 18.18 14.57 22.34
N SER A 143 17.62 13.36 22.23
CA SER A 143 18.08 12.23 23.05
C SER A 143 19.47 11.74 22.60
N PRO A 144 20.44 11.59 23.52
CA PRO A 144 21.68 10.86 23.26
C PRO A 144 21.35 9.41 22.91
N ALA A 145 22.16 8.79 22.06
CA ALA A 145 22.01 7.40 21.61
C ALA A 145 22.32 6.34 22.69
N ASP A 146 22.02 6.62 23.97
CA ASP A 146 22.09 5.66 25.07
C ASP A 146 20.68 5.18 25.43
N ASN A 147 20.40 3.95 25.02
CA ASN A 147 19.07 3.37 24.87
C ASN A 147 18.48 2.80 26.19
N GLU A 148 18.73 3.44 27.35
CA GLU A 148 18.27 2.92 28.65
C GLU A 148 17.51 3.92 29.55
N SER A 149 17.52 5.23 29.27
CA SER A 149 16.80 6.22 30.11
C SER A 149 15.57 6.81 29.42
N ARG A 150 14.38 6.58 30.01
CA ARG A 150 13.09 7.17 29.58
C ARG A 150 13.20 8.71 29.53
N HIS A 151 12.75 9.31 28.43
CA HIS A 151 12.81 10.77 28.25
C HIS A 151 11.81 11.47 29.19
N PRO A 152 12.19 12.53 29.92
CA PRO A 152 11.31 13.19 30.91
C PRO A 152 9.98 13.72 30.35
N LEU A 153 9.92 14.00 29.04
CA LEU A 153 8.68 14.42 28.39
C LEU A 153 7.66 13.28 28.19
N ALA A 154 8.09 12.02 28.20
CA ALA A 154 7.20 10.87 28.07
C ALA A 154 6.30 10.64 29.30
N ASP A 155 6.56 11.36 30.39
CA ASP A 155 5.73 11.31 31.60
C ASP A 155 4.57 12.32 31.57
N ASN A 156 4.48 13.14 30.52
CA ASN A 156 3.40 14.09 30.33
C ASN A 156 2.20 13.48 29.61
N ILE A 157 1.03 14.08 29.84
CA ILE A 157 -0.20 13.74 29.12
C ILE A 157 -0.31 14.62 27.88
N TYR A 158 -0.56 13.98 26.73
CA TYR A 158 -0.75 14.67 25.47
C TYR A 158 -2.17 14.44 24.93
N LEU A 159 -2.69 15.40 24.20
CA LEU A 159 -3.96 15.29 23.47
C LEU A 159 -3.69 15.28 21.97
N LEU A 160 -4.43 14.48 21.23
CA LEU A 160 -4.40 14.43 19.77
C LEU A 160 -5.59 15.13 19.16
N GLU A 161 -5.34 15.93 18.12
CA GLU A 161 -6.37 16.53 17.28
C GLU A 161 -6.18 16.08 15.82
N GLU A 162 -7.26 15.65 15.17
CA GLU A 162 -7.26 15.30 13.75
C GLU A 162 -7.69 16.50 12.90
N LYS A 163 -7.03 16.67 11.75
CA LYS A 163 -7.20 17.84 10.88
C LYS A 163 -8.64 18.10 10.41
N LYS A 164 -9.46 17.07 10.21
CA LYS A 164 -10.87 17.18 9.77
C LYS A 164 -11.86 17.17 10.93
N ARG A 165 -11.42 17.10 12.19
CA ARG A 165 -12.24 17.11 13.40
C ARG A 165 -11.72 18.10 14.45
N PRO A 166 -11.72 19.41 14.13
CA PRO A 166 -11.25 20.41 15.07
C PRO A 166 -12.13 20.40 16.34
N GLY A 167 -11.48 20.31 17.51
CA GLY A 167 -12.12 20.26 18.83
C GLY A 167 -12.42 18.86 19.38
N GLU A 168 -12.27 17.78 18.58
CA GLU A 168 -12.41 16.40 19.08
C GLU A 168 -11.05 15.87 19.57
N LEU A 169 -10.69 16.17 20.83
CA LEU A 169 -9.40 15.80 21.40
C LEU A 169 -9.39 14.39 22.01
N MET A 170 -8.32 13.65 21.76
CA MET A 170 -8.13 12.29 22.29
C MET A 170 -6.88 12.22 23.17
N PRO A 171 -6.98 11.78 24.43
CA PRO A 171 -5.80 11.67 25.28
C PRO A 171 -4.89 10.53 24.87
N ILE A 172 -3.59 10.74 25.04
CA ILE A 172 -2.61 9.68 24.99
C ILE A 172 -1.58 9.76 26.12
N MET A 173 -1.18 8.57 26.55
CA MET A 173 -0.20 8.29 27.58
C MET A 173 0.83 7.26 27.07
N GLU A 174 2.06 7.37 27.54
CA GLU A 174 3.15 6.43 27.32
C GLU A 174 3.31 5.49 28.52
N ASP A 175 3.33 4.17 28.34
CA ASP A 175 3.71 3.24 29.41
C ASP A 175 5.14 2.69 29.21
N GLU A 176 5.56 1.70 30.02
CA GLU A 176 6.88 1.06 29.92
C GLU A 176 7.10 0.32 28.57
N HIS A 177 6.04 0.11 27.79
CA HIS A 177 6.07 -0.51 26.47
C HIS A 177 5.97 0.50 25.32
N GLY A 178 5.72 1.78 25.59
CA GLY A 178 5.78 2.91 24.66
C GLY A 178 4.42 3.50 24.26
N THR A 179 4.44 4.70 23.69
CA THR A 179 3.24 5.38 23.13
C THR A 179 3.03 5.02 21.66
N TYR A 180 1.87 4.43 21.29
CA TYR A 180 1.58 4.07 19.89
C TYR A 180 0.31 4.74 19.33
N ILE A 181 0.49 5.81 18.53
CA ILE A 181 -0.59 6.59 17.87
C ILE A 181 -0.65 6.31 16.37
N MET A 182 -0.24 5.11 15.98
CA MET A 182 -0.44 4.56 14.65
C MET A 182 0.41 5.17 13.51
N ASN A 183 1.60 4.60 13.32
CA ASN A 183 2.33 4.65 12.05
C ASN A 183 2.44 3.23 11.47
N SER A 184 1.37 2.75 10.84
CA SER A 184 1.46 1.49 10.10
C SER A 184 2.27 1.75 8.82
N LYS A 185 3.42 1.10 8.69
CA LYS A 185 4.18 1.05 7.44
C LYS A 185 3.37 0.31 6.36
N ASP A 186 3.78 0.46 5.11
CA ASP A 186 3.26 -0.39 4.02
C ASP A 186 4.03 -1.71 4.03
N LEU A 187 3.33 -2.82 3.80
CA LEU A 187 3.96 -4.11 3.53
C LEU A 187 4.69 -4.02 2.19
N ARG A 188 5.92 -4.54 2.15
CA ARG A 188 6.67 -4.82 0.91
C ARG A 188 7.43 -6.12 1.06
N ALA A 189 6.87 -7.18 0.51
CA ALA A 189 7.45 -8.52 0.57
C ALA A 189 8.13 -8.97 -0.73
N ILE A 190 8.52 -8.04 -1.61
CA ILE A 190 9.09 -8.40 -2.93
C ILE A 190 10.37 -9.26 -2.84
N GLU A 191 11.14 -9.08 -1.76
CA GLU A 191 12.36 -9.85 -1.47
C GLU A 191 12.04 -11.32 -1.11
N HIS A 192 10.82 -11.59 -0.66
CA HIS A 192 10.38 -12.93 -0.23
C HIS A 192 9.68 -13.71 -1.35
N ILE A 193 9.62 -13.17 -2.57
CA ILE A 193 8.88 -13.78 -3.67
C ILE A 193 9.44 -15.15 -4.03
N GLN A 194 10.77 -15.32 -4.06
CA GLN A 194 11.38 -16.64 -4.25
C GLN A 194 10.86 -17.65 -3.23
N ARG A 195 10.88 -17.28 -1.94
CA ARG A 195 10.42 -18.17 -0.87
C ARG A 195 8.93 -18.50 -0.98
N LEU A 196 8.09 -17.54 -1.37
CA LEU A 196 6.66 -17.76 -1.57
C LEU A 196 6.37 -18.67 -2.78
N VAL A 197 7.16 -18.56 -3.85
CA VAL A 197 7.13 -19.48 -5.00
C VAL A 197 7.55 -20.88 -4.57
N ASP A 198 8.65 -21.02 -3.83
CA ASP A 198 9.15 -22.31 -3.34
C ASP A 198 8.16 -23.01 -2.41
N ILE A 199 7.44 -22.23 -1.59
CA ILE A 199 6.35 -22.75 -0.73
C ILE A 199 5.21 -23.30 -1.60
N GLY A 200 4.93 -22.71 -2.76
CA GLY A 200 3.79 -23.07 -3.61
C GLY A 200 2.53 -22.26 -3.27
N ILE A 201 2.68 -20.95 -3.07
CA ILE A 201 1.55 -20.04 -2.92
C ILE A 201 0.93 -19.73 -4.29
N ASP A 202 -0.40 -19.88 -4.38
CA ASP A 202 -1.14 -19.81 -5.64
C ASP A 202 -1.42 -18.37 -6.09
N CYS A 203 -1.60 -17.45 -5.15
CA CYS A 203 -1.97 -16.07 -5.45
C CYS A 203 -1.27 -15.05 -4.54
N LEU A 204 -0.74 -13.99 -5.15
CA LEU A 204 -0.16 -12.86 -4.44
C LEU A 204 -1.08 -11.65 -4.54
N LYS A 205 -1.38 -11.02 -3.41
CA LYS A 205 -2.32 -9.92 -3.30
C LYS A 205 -1.63 -8.60 -3.05
N ILE A 206 -2.00 -7.58 -3.82
CA ILE A 206 -1.55 -6.19 -3.66
C ILE A 206 -2.74 -5.34 -3.19
N GLU A 207 -2.54 -4.54 -2.14
CA GLU A 207 -3.54 -3.58 -1.67
C GLU A 207 -3.51 -2.32 -2.54
N GLY A 208 -4.45 -2.26 -3.50
CA GLY A 208 -4.59 -1.16 -4.46
C GLY A 208 -5.73 -0.18 -4.15
N ARG A 209 -6.50 -0.35 -3.07
CA ARG A 209 -7.65 0.54 -2.79
C ARG A 209 -7.15 1.96 -2.60
N THR A 210 -7.83 2.93 -3.23
CA THR A 210 -7.47 4.36 -3.24
C THR A 210 -6.12 4.69 -3.89
N LYS A 211 -5.45 3.71 -4.52
CA LYS A 211 -4.19 3.94 -5.23
C LYS A 211 -4.45 4.33 -6.68
N SER A 212 -3.51 5.05 -7.28
CA SER A 212 -3.59 5.45 -8.69
C SER A 212 -3.34 4.26 -9.63
N HIS A 213 -3.80 4.37 -10.87
CA HIS A 213 -3.48 3.39 -11.92
C HIS A 213 -1.96 3.24 -12.12
N TYR A 214 -1.19 4.33 -11.97
CA TYR A 214 0.27 4.27 -11.95
C TYR A 214 0.83 3.37 -10.85
N TYR A 215 0.33 3.51 -9.62
CA TYR A 215 0.75 2.65 -8.51
C TYR A 215 0.44 1.17 -8.82
N ALA A 216 -0.78 0.88 -9.26
CA ALA A 216 -1.19 -0.49 -9.59
C ALA A 216 -0.33 -1.09 -10.71
N THR A 217 -0.02 -0.31 -11.75
CA THR A 217 0.81 -0.74 -12.88
C THR A 217 2.23 -1.06 -12.42
N ARG A 218 2.89 -0.11 -11.73
CA ARG A 218 4.29 -0.28 -11.30
C ARG A 218 4.47 -1.40 -10.29
N THR A 219 3.57 -1.49 -9.30
CA THR A 219 3.60 -2.59 -8.33
C THR A 219 3.42 -3.93 -9.04
N THR A 220 2.39 -4.07 -9.88
CA THR A 220 2.13 -5.34 -10.58
C THR A 220 3.29 -5.74 -11.49
N GLN A 221 3.87 -4.81 -12.25
CA GLN A 221 5.05 -5.08 -13.09
C GLN A 221 6.24 -5.57 -12.26
N ALA A 222 6.57 -4.88 -11.16
CA ALA A 222 7.70 -5.25 -10.33
C ALA A 222 7.54 -6.65 -9.69
N TYR A 223 6.33 -6.95 -9.18
CA TYR A 223 6.06 -8.27 -8.61
C TYR A 223 5.96 -9.36 -9.68
N ARG A 224 5.43 -9.07 -10.88
CA ARG A 224 5.41 -10.03 -12.00
C ARG A 224 6.82 -10.43 -12.39
N GLN A 225 7.71 -9.46 -12.57
CA GLN A 225 9.12 -9.70 -12.86
C GLN A 225 9.79 -10.55 -11.77
N ALA A 226 9.56 -10.22 -10.49
CA ALA A 226 10.10 -11.00 -9.38
C ALA A 226 9.62 -12.46 -9.37
N ILE A 227 8.35 -12.72 -9.72
CA ILE A 227 7.83 -14.09 -9.84
C ILE A 227 8.46 -14.80 -11.04
N ASP A 228 8.54 -14.15 -12.20
CA ASP A 228 9.11 -14.75 -13.42
C ASP A 228 10.57 -15.11 -13.23
N ASP A 229 11.35 -14.24 -12.58
CA ASP A 229 12.74 -14.52 -12.25
C ASP A 229 12.86 -15.67 -11.24
N ALA A 230 12.00 -15.71 -10.22
CA ALA A 230 12.00 -16.79 -9.23
C ALA A 230 11.65 -18.15 -9.83
N VAL A 231 10.62 -18.21 -10.70
CA VAL A 231 10.22 -19.43 -11.42
C VAL A 231 11.31 -19.88 -12.39
N ALA A 232 12.04 -18.93 -13.01
CA ALA A 232 13.19 -19.23 -13.86
C ALA A 232 14.46 -19.61 -13.09
N GLY A 233 14.43 -19.60 -11.75
CA GLY A 233 15.59 -19.89 -10.89
C GLY A 233 16.68 -18.82 -10.92
N LYS A 234 16.35 -17.59 -11.33
CA LYS A 234 17.27 -16.45 -11.30
C LYS A 234 17.31 -15.84 -9.90
N SER A 235 18.44 -15.24 -9.55
CA SER A 235 18.56 -14.47 -8.33
C SER A 235 17.68 -13.20 -8.37
N PHE A 236 17.19 -12.78 -7.20
CA PHE A 236 16.39 -11.56 -7.05
C PHE A 236 17.12 -10.32 -7.60
N ASP A 237 16.44 -9.53 -8.43
CA ASP A 237 16.93 -8.25 -8.93
C ASP A 237 16.68 -7.11 -7.91
N PRO A 238 17.73 -6.54 -7.28
CA PRO A 238 17.57 -5.47 -6.31
C PRO A 238 17.00 -4.18 -6.89
N ASN A 239 17.06 -3.97 -8.20
CA ASN A 239 16.51 -2.76 -8.84
C ASN A 239 14.98 -2.66 -8.66
N LEU A 240 14.30 -3.80 -8.50
CA LEU A 240 12.86 -3.83 -8.24
C LEU A 240 12.49 -3.13 -6.91
N LEU A 241 13.39 -3.08 -5.94
CA LEU A 241 13.20 -2.30 -4.72
C LEU A 241 13.11 -0.80 -5.05
N GLY A 242 14.02 -0.30 -5.88
CA GLY A 242 14.03 1.10 -6.30
C GLY A 242 12.77 1.50 -7.05
N VAL A 243 12.20 0.60 -7.88
CA VAL A 243 10.92 0.83 -8.55
C VAL A 243 9.79 1.08 -7.55
N LEU A 244 9.75 0.31 -6.46
CA LEU A 244 8.72 0.42 -5.43
C LEU A 244 8.94 1.64 -4.51
N GLU A 245 10.18 1.98 -4.16
CA GLU A 245 10.51 3.20 -3.39
C GLU A 245 10.07 4.50 -4.09
N ASN A 246 9.93 4.49 -5.42
CA ASN A 246 9.43 5.65 -6.19
C ASN A 246 7.89 5.78 -6.17
N LEU A 247 7.19 4.94 -5.42
CA LEU A 247 5.74 5.01 -5.27
C LEU A 247 5.35 5.77 -4.01
N ALA A 248 4.09 6.21 -3.95
CA ALA A 248 3.59 6.82 -2.71
C ALA A 248 3.37 5.74 -1.62
N HIS A 249 4.24 5.75 -0.60
CA HIS A 249 4.22 4.86 0.57
C HIS A 249 4.57 5.59 1.88
N ARG A 250 4.26 5.00 3.04
CA ARG A 250 4.57 5.55 4.38
C ARG A 250 5.74 4.83 5.06
N GLY A 251 6.79 4.56 4.27
CA GLY A 251 7.85 3.62 4.63
C GLY A 251 7.41 2.16 4.49
N TYR A 252 8.36 1.27 4.26
CA TYR A 252 8.11 -0.16 4.06
C TYR A 252 8.53 -1.01 5.26
N THR A 253 7.79 -2.11 5.45
CA THR A 253 8.08 -3.18 6.42
C THR A 253 7.89 -4.55 5.78
N ASN A 254 8.61 -5.55 6.30
CA ASN A 254 8.38 -6.96 5.97
C ASN A 254 7.10 -7.52 6.64
N GLY A 255 6.45 -6.74 7.51
CA GLY A 255 5.30 -7.21 8.27
C GLY A 255 5.69 -8.40 9.16
N PHE A 256 4.80 -9.40 9.23
CA PHE A 256 5.00 -10.58 10.06
C PHE A 256 5.76 -11.72 9.35
N TYR A 257 6.08 -11.58 8.06
CA TYR A 257 6.81 -12.59 7.29
C TYR A 257 8.17 -12.96 7.88
N GLN A 258 8.81 -12.02 8.57
CA GLN A 258 9.96 -12.27 9.41
C GLN A 258 9.62 -11.84 10.84
N ARG A 259 9.40 -12.81 11.74
CA ARG A 259 9.21 -12.51 13.16
C ARG A 259 10.52 -12.02 13.74
N HIS A 260 10.50 -10.78 14.26
CA HIS A 260 11.54 -10.16 15.07
C HIS A 260 12.87 -9.90 14.33
N ARG A 261 13.02 -8.67 13.81
CA ARG A 261 14.32 -7.99 13.65
C ARG A 261 14.31 -6.66 14.41
N SER A 262 15.49 -6.18 14.79
CA SER A 262 15.75 -5.03 15.68
C SER A 262 14.88 -3.79 15.38
N GLN A 263 14.59 -3.01 16.44
CA GLN A 263 13.77 -1.78 16.47
C GLN A 263 14.11 -0.72 15.40
N GLU A 264 15.22 -0.87 14.67
CA GLU A 264 15.72 0.03 13.62
C GLU A 264 14.76 0.23 12.44
N GLN A 265 13.77 -0.66 12.26
CA GLN A 265 12.79 -0.55 11.17
C GLN A 265 11.48 0.14 11.56
N GLN A 266 11.41 0.88 12.67
CA GLN A 266 10.29 1.81 12.91
C GLN A 266 10.68 3.21 12.42
N ASN A 267 9.95 3.75 11.44
CA ASN A 267 10.22 5.09 10.89
C ASN A 267 9.69 6.13 11.88
N TYR A 268 10.54 6.54 12.82
CA TYR A 268 10.25 7.67 13.70
C TYR A 268 10.58 9.03 13.05
N LEU A 269 11.38 9.04 11.97
CA LEU A 269 11.99 10.29 11.46
C LEU A 269 11.37 10.85 10.17
N GLN A 270 10.62 10.07 9.36
CA GLN A 270 10.09 10.55 8.07
C GLN A 270 8.70 9.96 7.76
N GLY A 271 7.69 10.84 7.72
CA GLY A 271 6.28 10.50 7.50
C GLY A 271 5.77 10.67 6.05
N SER A 272 6.64 11.02 5.10
CA SER A 272 6.31 11.21 3.69
C SER A 272 7.26 10.43 2.78
N SER A 273 6.73 9.94 1.64
CA SER A 273 7.55 9.34 0.57
C SER A 273 8.44 10.43 -0.01
N GLN A 274 9.76 10.27 0.10
CA GLN A 274 10.68 11.10 -0.67
C GLN A 274 10.83 10.42 -2.04
N ASN A 275 10.04 10.86 -3.02
CA ASN A 275 10.15 10.43 -4.42
C ASN A 275 11.51 10.86 -4.96
N HIS A 276 12.51 9.99 -4.92
CA HIS A 276 13.89 10.40 -5.20
C HIS A 276 14.32 10.25 -6.66
N GLN A 277 13.61 9.53 -7.53
CA GLN A 277 14.13 9.30 -8.89
C GLN A 277 13.13 9.49 -10.02
N GLN A 278 11.83 9.34 -9.79
CA GLN A 278 10.84 9.42 -10.87
C GLN A 278 9.52 10.08 -10.44
N GLN A 279 8.87 10.77 -11.38
CA GLN A 279 7.57 11.41 -11.20
C GLN A 279 6.62 10.98 -12.31
N PHE A 280 5.45 10.44 -11.98
CA PHE A 280 4.39 10.15 -12.96
C PHE A 280 3.90 11.45 -13.60
N VAL A 281 3.94 11.56 -14.93
CA VAL A 281 3.68 12.82 -15.65
C VAL A 281 2.48 12.77 -16.58
N GLY A 282 2.05 11.61 -17.06
CA GLY A 282 0.88 11.52 -17.93
C GLY A 282 0.51 10.11 -18.36
N GLU A 283 -0.66 9.97 -18.95
CA GLU A 283 -1.17 8.72 -19.54
C GLU A 283 -1.50 8.93 -21.02
N VAL A 284 -1.25 7.91 -21.85
CA VAL A 284 -1.55 7.97 -23.28
C VAL A 284 -3.03 7.69 -23.48
N THR A 285 -3.75 8.64 -24.07
CA THR A 285 -5.18 8.51 -24.38
C THR A 285 -5.44 8.10 -25.83
N HIS A 286 -4.48 8.34 -26.72
CA HIS A 286 -4.54 7.92 -28.12
C HIS A 286 -3.12 7.74 -28.67
N PHE A 287 -2.91 6.77 -29.56
CA PHE A 287 -1.65 6.57 -30.27
C PHE A 287 -1.93 6.29 -31.74
N ASP A 288 -1.35 7.11 -32.62
CA ASP A 288 -1.38 6.91 -34.06
C ASP A 288 -0.14 6.12 -34.48
N THR A 289 -0.36 4.87 -34.88
CA THR A 289 0.70 3.95 -35.32
C THR A 289 1.36 4.36 -36.64
N GLU A 290 0.69 5.14 -37.50
CA GLU A 290 1.28 5.57 -38.78
C GLU A 290 2.25 6.74 -38.58
N SER A 291 1.87 7.72 -37.74
CA SER A 291 2.71 8.90 -37.48
C SER A 291 3.63 8.75 -36.27
N GLY A 292 3.38 7.78 -35.40
CA GLY A 292 4.10 7.60 -34.13
C GLY A 292 3.76 8.67 -33.08
N ILE A 293 2.67 9.42 -33.27
CA ILE A 293 2.27 10.49 -32.36
C ILE A 293 1.28 9.96 -31.31
N ALA A 294 1.62 10.18 -30.05
CA ALA A 294 0.76 9.89 -28.91
C ALA A 294 0.09 11.17 -28.39
N GLN A 295 -1.21 11.11 -28.14
CA GLN A 295 -1.90 12.08 -27.31
C GLN A 295 -1.80 11.66 -25.84
N VAL A 296 -1.33 12.58 -25.00
CA VAL A 296 -1.06 12.35 -23.58
C VAL A 296 -1.94 13.27 -22.76
N GLU A 297 -2.69 12.71 -21.81
CA GLU A 297 -3.30 13.49 -20.73
C GLU A 297 -2.24 13.76 -19.66
N VAL A 298 -1.91 15.03 -19.49
CA VAL A 298 -0.87 15.49 -18.57
C VAL A 298 -1.41 15.44 -17.14
N LYS A 299 -0.63 14.87 -16.22
CA LYS A 299 -0.93 14.83 -14.77
C LYS A 299 0.04 15.71 -13.97
N ASN A 300 1.33 15.68 -14.31
CA ASN A 300 2.36 16.54 -13.70
C ASN A 300 3.22 17.21 -14.78
N ARG A 301 3.93 18.28 -14.40
CA ARG A 301 4.76 19.07 -15.32
C ARG A 301 5.92 18.26 -15.89
N PHE A 302 6.16 18.39 -17.19
CA PHE A 302 7.36 17.91 -17.89
C PHE A 302 7.68 18.83 -19.08
N GLN A 303 8.89 18.76 -19.61
CA GLN A 303 9.38 19.66 -20.66
C GLN A 303 10.31 18.96 -21.66
N LEU A 304 10.56 19.61 -22.80
CA LEU A 304 11.56 19.14 -23.75
C LEU A 304 12.94 18.99 -23.07
N GLY A 305 13.66 17.95 -23.45
CA GLY A 305 14.92 17.53 -22.84
C GLY A 305 14.76 16.62 -21.63
N ASP A 306 13.57 16.52 -21.02
CA ASP A 306 13.33 15.58 -19.93
C ASP A 306 13.50 14.13 -20.42
N ARG A 307 14.12 13.29 -19.58
CA ARG A 307 14.16 11.84 -19.80
C ARG A 307 12.86 11.24 -19.27
N LEU A 308 12.14 10.54 -20.14
CA LEU A 308 10.88 9.87 -19.82
C LEU A 308 11.04 8.35 -19.90
N GLU A 309 10.44 7.64 -18.95
CA GLU A 309 10.17 6.21 -19.01
C GLU A 309 8.73 6.01 -19.50
N ILE A 310 8.61 5.32 -20.64
CA ILE A 310 7.37 4.80 -21.18
C ILE A 310 7.13 3.45 -20.52
N ILE A 311 5.97 3.28 -19.90
CA ILE A 311 5.64 2.11 -19.10
C ILE A 311 4.49 1.38 -19.78
N ASN A 312 4.77 0.17 -20.28
CA ASN A 312 3.81 -0.70 -20.96
C ASN A 312 3.80 -2.10 -20.32
N PRO A 313 2.71 -2.88 -20.46
CA PRO A 313 2.65 -4.27 -19.99
C PRO A 313 3.80 -5.14 -20.52
N GLU A 314 4.16 -4.96 -21.80
CA GLU A 314 5.22 -5.71 -22.49
C GLU A 314 6.64 -5.26 -22.12
N GLY A 315 6.79 -4.16 -21.39
CA GLY A 315 8.09 -3.65 -20.95
C GLY A 315 8.22 -2.13 -21.00
N ASN A 316 9.27 -1.62 -20.36
CA ASN A 316 9.52 -0.19 -20.27
C ASN A 316 10.57 0.26 -21.29
N GLN A 317 10.45 1.50 -21.76
CA GLN A 317 11.40 2.11 -22.68
C GLN A 317 11.76 3.52 -22.25
N ASN A 318 13.02 3.90 -22.40
CA ASN A 318 13.48 5.25 -22.06
C ASN A 318 13.60 6.10 -23.32
N ILE A 319 13.08 7.32 -23.27
CA ILE A 319 13.21 8.32 -24.32
C ILE A 319 13.68 9.66 -23.75
N THR A 320 14.30 10.48 -24.58
CA THR A 320 14.47 11.91 -24.32
C THR A 320 13.41 12.65 -25.10
N LEU A 321 12.59 13.47 -24.43
CA LEU A 321 11.53 14.21 -25.10
C LEU A 321 12.13 15.31 -25.97
N THR A 322 12.05 15.17 -27.29
CA THR A 322 12.63 16.13 -28.25
C THR A 322 11.59 17.05 -28.89
N GLN A 323 10.32 16.63 -28.93
CA GLN A 323 9.24 17.36 -29.59
C GLN A 323 7.94 17.21 -28.80
N MET A 324 7.15 18.27 -28.76
CA MET A 324 5.85 18.30 -28.10
C MET A 324 4.98 19.39 -28.73
N GLU A 325 3.70 19.11 -28.89
CA GLU A 325 2.71 20.00 -29.48
C GLU A 325 1.43 20.05 -28.65
N ASP A 326 0.67 21.14 -28.75
CA ASP A 326 -0.70 21.19 -28.26
C ASP A 326 -1.65 20.39 -29.19
N LEU A 327 -2.93 20.28 -28.80
CA LEU A 327 -3.96 19.67 -29.64
C LEU A 327 -4.25 20.42 -30.94
N ARG A 328 -3.76 21.66 -31.11
CA ARG A 328 -3.96 22.50 -32.31
C ARG A 328 -2.79 22.43 -33.28
N GLY A 329 -1.66 21.85 -32.87
CA GLY A 329 -0.44 21.67 -33.68
C GLY A 329 0.62 22.73 -33.41
N SER A 330 0.42 23.56 -32.40
CA SER A 330 1.41 24.54 -31.98
C SER A 330 2.49 23.83 -31.15
N LYS A 331 3.76 24.06 -31.50
CA LYS A 331 4.89 23.54 -30.72
C LYS A 331 4.85 24.08 -29.29
N MET A 332 5.17 23.21 -28.34
CA MET A 332 5.23 23.53 -26.92
C MET A 332 6.55 23.04 -26.32
N GLU A 333 7.12 23.83 -25.42
CA GLU A 333 8.33 23.43 -24.68
C GLU A 333 8.00 22.77 -23.34
N VAL A 334 6.85 23.11 -22.75
CA VAL A 334 6.47 22.69 -21.40
C VAL A 334 5.01 22.23 -21.37
N ALA A 335 4.78 21.04 -20.81
CA ALA A 335 3.47 20.57 -20.40
C ALA A 335 3.22 21.05 -18.95
N PRO A 336 2.23 21.94 -18.70
CA PRO A 336 2.14 22.67 -17.43
C PRO A 336 1.61 21.84 -16.25
N GLY A 337 0.92 20.72 -16.51
CA GLY A 337 0.37 19.83 -15.47
C GLY A 337 -1.08 19.41 -15.77
N SER A 338 -1.76 18.91 -14.73
CA SER A 338 -3.14 18.40 -14.79
C SER A 338 -4.11 19.30 -15.58
N GLY A 339 -5.01 18.68 -16.33
CA GLY A 339 -6.03 19.37 -17.15
C GLY A 339 -5.59 19.74 -18.57
N HIS A 340 -4.36 19.39 -18.96
CA HIS A 340 -3.83 19.64 -20.30
C HIS A 340 -3.65 18.35 -21.09
N HIS A 341 -3.75 18.46 -22.40
CA HIS A 341 -3.41 17.39 -23.32
C HIS A 341 -2.33 17.87 -24.28
N VAL A 342 -1.36 17.01 -24.53
CA VAL A 342 -0.25 17.29 -25.46
C VAL A 342 -0.10 16.14 -26.44
N ARG A 343 0.58 16.40 -27.55
CA ARG A 343 0.98 15.41 -28.54
C ARG A 343 2.50 15.29 -28.54
N ILE A 344 3.00 14.07 -28.39
CA ILE A 344 4.44 13.78 -28.37
C ILE A 344 4.75 12.54 -29.23
N PRO A 345 5.91 12.47 -29.89
CA PRO A 345 6.31 11.27 -30.61
C PRO A 345 6.73 10.17 -29.61
N LEU A 346 6.15 8.98 -29.74
CA LEU A 346 6.51 7.79 -28.99
C LEU A 346 6.83 6.62 -29.94
N PRO A 347 7.81 5.75 -29.61
CA PRO A 347 8.13 4.58 -30.42
C PRO A 347 6.98 3.55 -30.46
N SER A 348 6.28 3.38 -29.33
CA SER A 348 5.13 2.49 -29.21
C SER A 348 4.30 2.88 -27.99
N ALA A 349 2.98 2.87 -28.10
CA ALA A 349 2.07 3.04 -26.99
C ALA A 349 0.71 2.36 -27.26
N GLU A 350 -0.01 2.06 -26.18
CA GLU A 350 -1.36 1.54 -26.18
C GLU A 350 -2.27 2.49 -25.39
N ALA A 351 -3.34 2.93 -26.04
CA ALA A 351 -4.27 3.92 -25.48
C ALA A 351 -4.96 3.37 -24.22
N GLY A 352 -4.98 4.18 -23.15
CA GLY A 352 -5.58 3.83 -21.87
C GLY A 352 -4.74 2.89 -21.00
N ILE A 353 -3.57 2.45 -21.48
CA ILE A 353 -2.69 1.50 -20.79
C ILE A 353 -1.29 2.09 -20.59
N THR A 354 -0.73 2.77 -21.61
CA THR A 354 0.62 3.34 -21.53
C THR A 354 0.70 4.53 -20.57
N LEU A 355 1.65 4.47 -19.65
CA LEU A 355 1.93 5.53 -18.68
C LEU A 355 3.31 6.14 -18.92
N LEU A 356 3.47 7.42 -18.56
CA LEU A 356 4.73 8.15 -18.67
C LEU A 356 5.21 8.62 -17.30
N ALA A 357 6.45 8.31 -16.97
CA ALA A 357 7.16 8.83 -15.80
C ALA A 357 8.40 9.62 -16.22
N ARG A 358 8.68 10.74 -15.58
CA ARG A 358 9.89 11.55 -15.79
C ARG A 358 10.93 11.20 -14.76
N TYR A 359 12.19 11.06 -15.17
CA TYR A 359 13.30 10.98 -14.22
C TYR A 359 13.59 12.36 -13.60
N LEU A 360 13.66 12.41 -12.28
CA LEU A 360 14.07 13.61 -11.54
C LEU A 360 15.60 13.66 -11.48
N PRO A 361 16.21 14.85 -11.60
CA PRO A 361 17.66 15.04 -11.59
C PRO A 361 18.33 14.78 -10.23
#